data_AF-A0A1D1ZWN4-F1
#
_entry.id   AF-A0A1D1ZWN4-F1
#
_cell.length_a   1.000
_cell.length_b   1.000
_cell.length_c   1.000
_cell.angle_alpha   90.00
_cell.angle_beta   90.00
_cell.angle_gamma   90.00
#
_symmetry.space_group_name_H-M   'P 1'
#
loop_
_entity.id
_entity.type
_entity.pdbx_description
1 polymer ?
#
loop_
_entity_poly.entity_id
_entity_poly.type
_entity_poly.pdbx_seq_one_letter_code
_entity_poly.pdbx_strand_id
1 'polypeptide(L)'
;MPAPVPSCDRVFRALEDCSRKHPRQPEVCSQLSAAAGWCAVRSVCPSEVDAVEACAGRGPGMTPPRVPHTCSFQVQCLDECLEAHAERLEADAELPRVSQGQGRNPA
;
A
#
# COMPACT_ATOMS: atom_id res chain seq x y z
N MET A 1 22.42 5.42 16.50
CA MET A 1 21.73 6.39 15.64
C MET A 1 20.83 5.60 14.71
N PRO A 2 19.49 5.64 14.84
CA PRO A 2 18.62 4.96 13.88
C PRO A 2 18.77 5.65 12.51
N ALA A 3 18.99 4.86 11.45
CA ALA A 3 19.08 5.38 10.08
C ALA A 3 17.78 6.12 9.72
N PRO A 4 17.84 7.21 8.94
CA PRO A 4 16.64 7.88 8.46
C PRO A 4 15.84 6.89 7.63
N VAL A 5 14.61 6.60 8.07
CA VAL A 5 13.65 5.82 7.30
C VAL A 5 13.52 6.45 5.91
N PRO A 6 13.69 5.69 4.81
CA PRO A 6 13.40 6.23 3.51
C PRO A 6 11.91 6.58 3.47
N SER A 7 11.59 7.88 3.36
CA SER A 7 10.21 8.32 3.16
C SER A 7 9.63 7.57 1.96
N CYS A 8 8.36 7.16 2.03
CA CYS A 8 7.74 6.35 0.97
C CYS A 8 7.88 6.96 -0.43
N ASP A 9 7.86 8.30 -0.53
CA ASP A 9 8.17 9.04 -1.76
C ASP A 9 9.52 8.64 -2.40
N ARG A 10 10.58 8.50 -1.58
CA ARG A 10 11.90 8.06 -2.06
C ARG A 10 11.89 6.63 -2.55
N VAL A 11 11.12 5.75 -1.91
CA VAL A 11 11.00 4.34 -2.30
C VAL A 11 10.29 4.25 -3.66
N PHE A 12 9.19 4.98 -3.84
CA PHE A 12 8.46 5.03 -5.11
C PHE A 12 9.34 5.58 -6.24
N ARG A 13 10.07 6.67 -6.00
CA ARG A 13 11.00 7.25 -6.98
C ARG A 13 12.14 6.30 -7.34
N ALA A 14 12.71 5.60 -6.36
CA ALA A 14 13.76 4.63 -6.59
C ALA A 14 13.24 3.42 -7.38
N LEU A 15 12.02 2.95 -7.11
CA LEU A 15 11.38 1.89 -7.88
C LEU A 15 11.12 2.31 -9.33
N GLU A 16 10.60 3.52 -9.55
CA GLU A 16 10.37 4.04 -10.90
C GLU A 16 11.66 4.14 -11.70
N ASP A 17 12.73 4.66 -11.09
CA ASP A 17 14.05 4.74 -11.72
C ASP A 17 14.63 3.36 -12.03
N CYS A 18 14.50 2.40 -11.09
CA CYS A 18 14.91 1.02 -11.31
C CYS A 18 14.12 0.37 -12.45
N SER A 19 12.80 0.54 -12.48
CA SER A 19 11.92 0.00 -13.53
C SER A 19 12.26 0.57 -14.92
N ARG A 20 12.56 1.87 -15.00
CA ARG A 20 13.03 2.51 -16.25
C ARG A 20 14.38 1.95 -16.73
N LYS A 21 15.30 1.67 -15.80
CA LYS A 21 16.63 1.11 -16.12
C LYS A 21 16.59 -0.38 -16.44
N HIS A 22 15.65 -1.11 -15.85
CA HIS A 22 15.53 -2.56 -15.94
C HIS A 22 14.12 -3.02 -16.37
N PRO A 23 13.61 -2.59 -17.54
CA PRO A 23 12.21 -2.83 -17.94
C PRO A 23 11.88 -4.30 -18.21
N ARG A 24 12.90 -5.15 -18.42
CA ARG A 24 12.75 -6.60 -18.68
C ARG A 24 13.24 -7.47 -17.52
N GLN A 25 13.67 -6.87 -16.42
CA GLN A 25 14.27 -7.59 -15.29
C GLN A 25 13.63 -7.13 -13.97
N PRO A 26 12.35 -7.50 -13.74
CA PRO A 26 11.64 -7.10 -12.53
C PRO A 26 12.28 -7.66 -11.25
N GLU A 27 13.07 -8.74 -11.34
CA GLU A 27 13.77 -9.29 -10.19
C GLU A 27 14.81 -8.32 -9.60
N VAL A 28 15.42 -7.48 -10.44
CA VAL A 28 16.43 -6.49 -10.03
C VAL A 28 15.81 -5.44 -9.10
N CYS A 29 14.54 -5.10 -9.34
CA CYS A 29 13.80 -4.13 -8.55
C CYS A 29 12.96 -4.78 -7.45
N SER A 30 13.01 -6.11 -7.25
CA SER A 30 12.11 -6.84 -6.34
C SER A 30 12.12 -6.30 -4.91
N GLN A 31 13.29 -5.92 -4.38
CA GLN A 31 13.39 -5.33 -3.04
C GLN A 31 12.73 -3.95 -2.96
N LEU A 32 12.87 -3.13 -4.02
CA LEU A 32 12.20 -1.83 -4.11
C LEU A 32 10.69 -2.00 -4.30
N SER A 33 10.25 -2.99 -5.07
CA SER A 33 8.84 -3.34 -5.23
C SER A 33 8.21 -3.77 -3.91
N ALA A 34 8.90 -4.61 -3.13
CA ALA A 34 8.44 -5.02 -1.81
C ALA A 34 8.36 -3.82 -0.85
N ALA A 35 9.36 -2.94 -0.87
CA ALA A 35 9.35 -1.71 -0.06
C ALA A 35 8.24 -0.73 -0.49
N ALA A 36 8.00 -0.59 -1.79
CA ALA A 36 6.92 0.24 -2.31
C ALA A 36 5.55 -0.33 -1.95
N GLY A 37 5.38 -1.65 -2.03
CA GLY A 37 4.16 -2.33 -1.58
C GLY A 37 3.90 -2.08 -0.10
N TRP A 38 4.94 -2.19 0.75
CA TRP A 38 4.81 -1.90 2.18
C TRP A 38 4.44 -0.44 2.45
N CYS A 39 5.00 0.49 1.68
CA CYS A 39 4.67 1.90 1.74
C CYS A 39 3.23 2.20 1.32
N ALA A 40 2.72 1.53 0.28
CA ALA A 40 1.33 1.64 -0.14
C ALA A 40 0.39 1.13 0.96
N VAL A 41 0.68 -0.04 1.53
CA VAL A 41 -0.10 -0.62 2.62
C VAL A 41 -0.11 0.30 3.85
N ARG A 42 1.05 0.87 4.22
CA ARG A 42 1.14 1.84 5.33
C ARG A 42 0.34 3.12 5.08
N SER A 43 0.19 3.54 3.83
CA SER A 43 -0.59 4.74 3.49
C SER A 43 -2.09 4.55 3.71
N VAL A 44 -2.56 3.31 3.62
CA VAL A 44 -3.97 2.92 3.77
C VAL A 44 -4.29 2.51 5.21
N CYS A 45 -3.46 1.64 5.78
CA CYS A 45 -3.62 1.03 7.10
C CYS A 45 -2.40 1.32 7.98
N PRO A 46 -2.14 2.59 8.37
CA PRO A 46 -0.92 2.97 9.08
C PRO A 46 -0.82 2.32 10.47
N SER A 47 -1.95 2.14 11.16
CA SER A 47 -2.02 1.59 12.51
C SER A 47 -1.72 0.09 12.52
N GLU A 48 -2.29 -0.64 11.57
CA GLU A 48 -2.12 -2.09 11.44
C GLU A 48 -0.69 -2.43 11.02
N VAL A 49 -0.10 -1.62 10.14
CA VAL A 49 1.33 -1.75 9.79
C VAL A 49 2.23 -1.50 11.00
N ASP A 50 1.94 -0.47 11.80
CA ASP A 50 2.72 -0.19 13.02
C ASP A 50 2.62 -1.35 14.02
N ALA A 51 1.42 -1.95 14.16
CA ALA A 51 1.21 -3.13 14.99
C ALA A 51 2.00 -4.37 14.51
N VAL A 52 2.06 -4.59 13.19
CA VAL A 52 2.87 -5.67 12.59
C VAL A 52 4.36 -5.41 12.79
N GLU A 53 4.84 -4.17 12.58
CA GLU A 53 6.25 -3.80 12.81
C GLU A 53 6.64 -3.97 14.28
N ALA A 54 5.80 -3.48 15.20
CA ALA A 54 5.99 -3.61 16.65
C ALA A 54 6.03 -5.08 17.08
N CYS A 55 5.11 -5.91 16.57
CA CYS A 55 5.08 -7.33 16.87
C CYS A 55 6.30 -8.08 16.31
N ALA A 56 6.76 -7.70 15.11
CA ALA A 56 7.97 -8.26 14.51
C ALA A 56 9.26 -7.81 15.21
N GLY A 57 9.18 -6.93 16.22
CA GLY A 57 10.33 -6.33 16.90
C GLY A 57 11.17 -5.46 15.98
N ARG A 58 10.57 -4.91 14.91
CA ARG A 58 11.27 -4.06 13.94
C ARG A 58 10.93 -2.59 14.19
N GLY A 59 11.93 -1.73 14.02
CA GLY A 59 11.74 -0.28 14.06
C GLY A 59 10.93 0.20 12.85
N PRO A 60 10.38 1.42 12.92
CA PRO A 60 9.60 2.01 11.84
C PRO A 60 10.42 2.02 10.54
N GLY A 61 9.80 1.61 9.42
CA GLY A 61 10.41 1.70 8.09
C GLY A 61 11.35 0.56 7.71
N MET A 62 11.33 -0.56 8.43
CA MET A 62 11.96 -1.80 7.98
C MET A 62 10.93 -2.67 7.26
N THR A 63 11.13 -2.91 5.97
CA THR A 63 10.39 -3.94 5.25
C THR A 63 10.67 -5.31 5.88
N PRO A 64 9.66 -6.04 6.39
CA PRO A 64 9.89 -7.36 6.94
C PRO A 64 10.20 -8.33 5.78
N PRO A 65 11.36 -9.02 5.76
CA PRO A 65 11.60 -10.08 4.79
C PRO A 65 10.69 -11.30 5.03
N ARG A 66 10.25 -11.51 6.28
CA ARG A 66 9.18 -12.42 6.73
C ARG A 66 8.61 -11.94 8.06
N VAL A 67 7.29 -11.87 8.16
CA VAL A 67 6.58 -11.62 9.43
C VAL A 67 6.55 -12.95 10.21
N PRO A 68 6.96 -12.99 11.49
CA PRO A 68 6.92 -14.23 12.25
C PRO A 68 5.47 -14.67 12.50
N HIS A 69 5.24 -15.99 12.57
CA HIS A 69 3.91 -16.58 12.78
C HIS A 69 3.31 -16.25 14.17
N THR A 70 4.10 -15.69 15.07
CA THR A 70 3.63 -15.13 16.34
C THR A 70 2.81 -13.84 16.14
N CYS A 71 2.96 -13.19 14.98
CA CYS A 71 2.27 -11.95 14.62
C CYS A 71 1.09 -12.17 13.68
N SER A 72 0.61 -13.42 13.54
CA SER A 72 -0.48 -13.77 12.62
C SER A 72 -1.77 -13.00 12.91
N PHE A 73 -2.00 -12.61 14.17
CA PHE A 73 -3.15 -11.77 14.52
C PHE A 73 -3.03 -10.35 13.94
N GLN A 74 -1.87 -9.71 14.07
CA GLN A 74 -1.64 -8.38 13.51
C GLN A 74 -1.69 -8.40 11.98
N VAL A 75 -1.22 -9.49 11.37
CA VAL A 75 -1.34 -9.70 9.92
C VAL A 75 -2.80 -9.84 9.50
N GLN A 76 -3.64 -10.56 10.26
CA GLN A 76 -5.08 -10.66 9.98
C GLN A 76 -5.78 -9.30 10.07
N CYS A 77 -5.49 -8.49 11.10
CA CYS A 77 -6.05 -7.14 11.20
C CYS A 77 -5.62 -6.25 10.02
N LEU A 78 -4.39 -6.41 9.55
CA LEU A 78 -3.90 -5.69 8.38
C LEU A 78 -4.64 -6.11 7.10
N ASP A 79 -4.85 -7.42 6.92
CA ASP A 79 -5.58 -7.98 5.77
C ASP A 79 -7.03 -7.46 5.74
N GLU A 80 -7.72 -7.53 6.88
CA GLU A 80 -9.09 -7.06 7.03
C GLU A 80 -9.24 -5.55 6.76
N CYS A 81 -8.23 -4.76 7.16
CA CYS A 81 -8.17 -3.33 6.81
C CYS A 81 -7.98 -3.09 5.31
N LEU A 82 -7.13 -3.90 4.65
CA LEU A 82 -6.89 -3.80 3.21
C LEU A 82 -8.12 -4.21 2.40
N GLU A 83 -8.79 -5.30 2.78
CA GLU A 83 -10.04 -5.75 2.16
C GLU A 83 -11.12 -4.67 2.28
N ALA A 84 -11.34 -4.14 3.49
CA ALA A 84 -12.30 -3.08 3.72
C ALA A 84 -11.99 -1.78 2.95
N HIS A 85 -10.74 -1.56 2.55
CA HIS A 85 -10.37 -0.44 1.69
C HIS A 85 -10.52 -0.77 0.20
N ALA A 86 -10.20 -2.01 -0.21
CA ALA A 86 -10.43 -2.49 -1.57
C ALA A 86 -11.91 -2.42 -1.94
N GLU A 87 -12.80 -2.91 -1.07
CA GLU A 87 -14.26 -2.84 -1.26
C GLU A 87 -14.75 -1.39 -1.44
N ARG A 88 -14.14 -0.42 -0.75
CA ARG A 88 -14.47 1.01 -0.89
C ARG A 88 -13.99 1.60 -2.21
N LEU A 89 -12.81 1.18 -2.67
CA LEU A 89 -12.28 1.60 -3.98
C LEU A 89 -13.12 1.04 -5.12
N GLU A 90 -13.58 -0.21 -5.00
CA GLU A 90 -14.49 -0.83 -5.96
C GLU A 90 -15.87 -0.15 -5.95
N ALA A 91 -16.40 0.19 -4.77
CA ALA A 91 -17.65 0.93 -4.64
C ALA A 91 -17.57 2.37 -5.21
N ASP A 92 -16.43 3.04 -5.09
CA ASP A 92 -16.20 4.36 -5.69
C ASP A 92 -16.00 4.27 -7.23
N ALA A 93 -15.34 3.21 -7.69
CA ALA A 93 -15.20 2.91 -9.12
C ALA A 93 -16.53 2.54 -9.80
N GLU A 94 -17.51 2.03 -9.04
CA GLU A 94 -18.88 1.75 -9.47
C GLU A 94 -19.82 2.95 -9.29
N LEU A 95 -19.34 4.18 -9.10
CA LEU A 95 -20.22 5.34 -9.24
C LEU A 95 -20.67 5.45 -10.70
N PRO A 96 -21.98 5.29 -11.01
CA PRO A 96 -22.46 5.37 -12.36
C PRO A 96 -22.18 6.76 -12.91
N ARG A 97 -21.73 6.81 -14.16
CA ARG A 97 -21.87 7.99 -15.02
C ARG A 97 -23.35 8.37 -15.07
N VAL A 98 -23.81 9.13 -14.09
CA VAL A 98 -25.02 9.94 -14.24
C VAL A 98 -24.68 11.03 -15.26
N SER A 99 -24.74 10.66 -16.54
CA SER A 99 -24.89 11.62 -17.61
C SER A 99 -26.08 12.49 -17.28
N GLN A 100 -25.76 13.73 -16.94
CA GLN A 100 -26.69 14.82 -16.89
C GLN A 100 -27.54 14.87 -18.17
N GLY A 101 -28.77 15.32 -18.02
CA GLY A 101 -29.44 16.05 -19.10
C GLY A 101 -30.81 15.54 -19.50
N GLN A 102 -31.80 15.69 -18.63
CA GLN A 102 -33.13 16.04 -19.15
C GLN A 102 -33.72 17.16 -18.31
N GLY A 103 -33.28 18.36 -18.66
CA GLY A 103 -33.99 19.57 -18.30
C GLY A 103 -35.36 19.62 -19.01
N ARG A 104 -36.26 20.34 -18.35
CA ARG A 104 -37.52 20.94 -18.83
C ARG A 104 -38.81 20.08 -18.74
N ASN A 105 -39.46 20.21 -17.59
CA ASN A 105 -40.91 20.47 -17.45
C ASN A 105 -41.32 21.73 -18.27
N PRO A 106 -42.61 22.14 -18.35
CA PRO A 106 -43.90 21.42 -18.48
C PRO A 106 -44.74 22.04 -19.65
N ALA A 107 -45.94 21.48 -19.91
CA ALA A 107 -47.17 22.09 -20.46
C ALA A 107 -47.92 21.14 -21.41
#